data_AF-A0A4R3JRR6-F1
#
_entry.id   AF-A0A4R3JRR6-F1
#
_cell.length_a   1.000
_cell.length_b   1.000
_cell.length_c   1.000
_cell.angle_alpha   90.00
_cell.angle_beta   90.00
_cell.angle_gamma   90.00
#
_symmetry.space_group_name_H-M   'P 1'
#
loop_
_entity.id
_entity.type
_entity.pdbx_description
1 polymer ?
#
loop_
_entity_poly.entity_id
_entity_poly.type
_entity_poly.pdbx_seq_one_letter_code
_entity_poly.pdbx_strand_id
1 'polypeptide(L)'
;MIDPSDVELAAMRKCLKAFGEAASEIGFEKPLGAYSEAEALQVIDAIVTGYTEAMVAHHEASKYPPVRGLKDPVSDPFADLEDDLPWEEPESASKATSNAAQKEARR
;
A
#
# COMPACT_ATOMS: atom_id res chain seq x y z
N MET A 1 -31.25 5.39 -1.27
CA MET A 1 -30.35 6.08 -0.31
C MET A 1 -29.25 5.10 -0.02
N ILE A 2 -27.99 5.46 -0.26
CA ILE A 2 -26.85 4.62 0.12
C ILE A 2 -26.75 4.72 1.64
N ASP A 3 -26.62 3.57 2.31
CA ASP A 3 -26.39 3.50 3.75
C ASP A 3 -24.90 3.16 3.96
N PRO A 4 -24.01 4.16 3.94
CA PRO A 4 -22.57 3.94 4.07
C PRO A 4 -22.24 3.45 5.47
N SER A 5 -21.33 2.48 5.55
CA SER A 5 -20.75 2.04 6.82
C SER A 5 -19.98 3.18 7.50
N ASP A 6 -19.73 3.04 8.81
CA ASP A 6 -18.98 4.03 9.59
C ASP A 6 -17.58 4.31 9.01
N VAL A 7 -16.96 3.28 8.42
CA VAL A 7 -15.65 3.36 7.77
C VAL A 7 -15.72 4.21 6.49
N GLU A 8 -16.74 3.98 5.66
CA GLU A 8 -16.97 4.76 4.44
C GLU A 8 -17.31 6.22 4.79
N LEU A 9 -18.14 6.46 5.81
CA LEU A 9 -18.42 7.81 6.32
C LEU A 9 -17.17 8.53 6.80
N ALA A 10 -16.28 7.83 7.52
CA ALA A 10 -15.02 8.40 7.97
C ALA A 10 -14.10 8.77 6.79
N ALA A 11 -14.05 7.95 5.76
CA ALA A 11 -13.31 8.26 4.54
C ALA A 11 -13.90 9.43 3.77
N MET A 12 -15.22 9.50 3.60
CA MET A 12 -15.90 10.65 3.01
C MET A 12 -15.56 11.95 3.75
N ARG A 13 -15.53 11.93 5.10
CA ARG A 13 -15.13 13.08 5.90
C ARG A 13 -13.67 13.49 5.68
N LYS A 14 -12.76 12.52 5.52
CA LYS A 14 -11.34 12.79 5.20
C LYS A 14 -11.17 13.46 3.84
N CYS A 15 -12.02 13.12 2.86
CA CYS A 15 -11.99 13.71 1.51
C CYS A 15 -12.32 15.20 1.50
N LEU A 16 -13.02 15.74 2.51
CA LEU A 16 -13.41 17.16 2.56
C LEU A 16 -12.20 18.10 2.49
N LYS A 17 -11.04 17.66 3.00
CA LYS A 17 -9.80 18.45 2.92
C LYS A 17 -9.27 18.52 1.48
N ALA A 18 -9.08 17.36 0.84
CA ALA A 18 -8.62 17.28 -0.56
C ALA A 18 -9.58 17.99 -1.52
N PHE A 19 -10.89 17.88 -1.27
CA PHE A 19 -11.91 18.64 -1.98
C PHE A 19 -11.69 20.15 -1.85
N GLY A 20 -11.50 20.65 -0.62
CA GLY A 20 -11.28 22.07 -0.36
C GLY A 20 -10.02 22.61 -1.02
N GLU A 21 -8.95 21.81 -1.06
CA GLU A 21 -7.68 22.15 -1.72
C GLU A 21 -7.88 22.24 -3.25
N ALA A 22 -8.40 21.19 -3.88
CA ALA A 22 -8.67 21.17 -5.33
C ALA A 22 -9.62 22.31 -5.76
N ALA A 23 -10.66 22.56 -4.97
CA ALA A 23 -11.62 23.61 -5.28
C ALA A 23 -11.08 25.02 -4.99
N SER A 24 -10.12 25.17 -4.08
CA SER A 24 -9.39 26.44 -3.87
C SER A 24 -8.48 26.76 -5.05
N GLU A 25 -7.84 25.75 -5.66
CA GLU A 25 -7.04 25.90 -6.88
C GLU A 25 -7.87 26.34 -8.09
N ILE A 26 -9.10 25.82 -8.22
CA ILE A 26 -10.02 26.18 -9.30
C ILE A 26 -10.63 27.57 -9.09
N GLY A 27 -10.75 28.01 -7.83
CA GLY A 27 -11.47 29.22 -7.47
C GLY A 27 -12.98 28.95 -7.43
N PHE A 28 -13.54 28.88 -6.22
CA PHE A 28 -14.95 28.63 -5.93
C PHE A 28 -15.92 29.75 -6.39
N GLU A 29 -15.52 30.57 -7.36
CA GLU A 29 -16.26 31.75 -7.83
C GLU A 29 -17.49 31.40 -8.67
N LYS A 30 -17.50 30.19 -9.25
CA LYS A 30 -18.58 29.68 -10.08
C LYS A 30 -19.22 28.43 -9.45
N PRO A 31 -20.52 28.18 -9.66
CA PRO A 31 -21.15 26.96 -9.17
C PRO A 31 -20.55 25.73 -9.87
N LEU A 32 -20.56 24.57 -9.20
CA LEU A 32 -20.11 23.28 -9.75
C LEU A 32 -20.71 22.96 -11.13
N GLY A 33 -21.95 23.40 -11.41
CA GLY A 33 -22.60 23.23 -12.71
C GLY A 33 -22.00 24.05 -13.86
N ALA A 34 -21.11 25.00 -13.57
CA ALA A 34 -20.39 25.82 -14.55
C ALA A 34 -18.92 25.39 -14.69
N TYR A 35 -18.52 24.28 -14.07
CA TYR A 35 -17.18 23.73 -14.21
C TYR A 35 -17.04 23.13 -15.61
N SER A 36 -15.89 23.37 -16.23
CA SER A 36 -15.47 22.60 -17.39
C SER A 36 -15.22 21.16 -16.99
N GLU A 37 -15.21 20.26 -17.97
CA GLU A 37 -14.93 18.84 -17.73
C GLU A 37 -13.59 18.64 -17.00
N ALA A 38 -12.55 19.39 -17.37
CA ALA A 38 -11.24 19.30 -16.72
C ALA A 38 -11.28 19.69 -15.24
N GLU A 39 -11.99 20.77 -14.89
CA GLU A 39 -12.14 21.21 -13.51
C GLU A 39 -12.98 20.24 -12.69
N ALA A 40 -14.04 19.68 -13.29
CA ALA A 40 -14.85 18.67 -12.63
C ALA A 40 -14.05 17.38 -12.37
N LEU A 41 -13.27 16.93 -13.37
CA LEU A 41 -12.40 15.77 -13.24
C LEU A 41 -11.34 15.98 -12.16
N GLN A 42 -10.73 17.17 -12.06
CA GLN A 42 -9.77 17.48 -11.00
C GLN A 42 -10.37 17.32 -9.60
N VAL A 43 -11.59 17.81 -9.37
CA VAL A 43 -12.28 17.66 -8.07
C VAL A 43 -12.63 16.20 -7.79
N ILE A 44 -13.13 15.48 -8.80
CA ILE A 44 -13.49 14.06 -8.66
C ILE A 44 -12.24 13.24 -8.32
N ASP A 45 -11.14 13.47 -9.03
CA ASP A 45 -9.89 12.74 -8.84
C ASP A 45 -9.31 12.97 -7.44
N ALA A 46 -9.33 14.21 -6.95
CA ALA A 46 -8.92 14.55 -5.58
C ALA A 46 -9.76 13.81 -4.53
N ILE A 47 -11.08 13.73 -4.72
CA ILE A 47 -11.98 13.02 -3.79
C ILE A 47 -11.74 11.51 -3.84
N VAL A 48 -11.68 10.91 -5.04
CA VAL A 48 -11.53 9.46 -5.19
C VAL A 48 -10.16 9.00 -4.67
N THR A 49 -9.12 9.77 -4.94
CA THR A 49 -7.78 9.54 -4.37
C THR A 49 -7.82 9.58 -2.85
N GLY A 50 -8.34 10.65 -2.25
CA GLY A 50 -8.42 10.75 -0.79
C GLY A 50 -9.28 9.66 -0.14
N TYR A 51 -10.34 9.21 -0.84
CA TYR A 51 -11.19 8.13 -0.37
C TYR A 51 -10.46 6.79 -0.39
N THR A 52 -9.80 6.47 -1.49
CA THR A 52 -9.05 5.20 -1.63
C THR A 52 -7.89 5.12 -0.66
N GLU A 53 -7.14 6.21 -0.48
CA GLU A 53 -6.09 6.30 0.54
C GLU A 53 -6.64 6.09 1.96
N ALA A 54 -7.78 6.69 2.28
CA ALA A 54 -8.42 6.50 3.58
C ALA A 54 -8.88 5.06 3.81
N MET A 55 -9.37 4.37 2.76
CA MET A 55 -9.73 2.96 2.82
C MET A 55 -8.51 2.05 2.97
N VAL A 56 -7.43 2.33 2.24
CA VAL A 56 -6.16 1.58 2.37
C VAL A 56 -5.61 1.71 3.78
N ALA A 57 -5.52 2.93 4.32
CA ALA A 57 -5.04 3.16 5.69
C ALA A 57 -5.90 2.44 6.74
N HIS A 58 -7.22 2.38 6.55
CA HIS A 58 -8.10 1.62 7.44
C HIS A 58 -7.87 0.10 7.31
N HIS A 59 -7.73 -0.42 6.10
CA HIS A 59 -7.41 -1.83 5.88
C HIS A 59 -6.06 -2.20 6.47
N GLU A 60 -5.04 -1.37 6.33
CA GLU A 60 -3.72 -1.59 6.92
C GLU A 60 -3.79 -1.61 8.45
N ALA A 61 -4.51 -0.66 9.06
CA ALA A 61 -4.68 -0.59 10.51
C ALA A 61 -5.51 -1.75 11.08
N SER A 62 -6.43 -2.33 10.30
CA SER A 62 -7.32 -3.42 10.72
C SER A 62 -6.87 -4.82 10.28
N LYS A 63 -5.80 -4.92 9.46
CA LYS A 63 -5.30 -6.17 8.87
C LYS A 63 -4.96 -7.24 9.90
N TYR A 64 -4.50 -6.84 11.09
CA TYR A 64 -4.10 -7.76 12.15
C TYR A 64 -4.94 -7.53 13.41
N PRO A 65 -5.50 -8.59 14.00
CA PRO A 65 -6.18 -8.47 15.28
C PRO A 65 -5.18 -8.00 16.36
N PRO A 66 -5.62 -7.21 17.36
CA PRO A 66 -4.73 -6.78 18.43
C PRO A 66 -4.15 -7.98 19.20
N VAL A 67 -2.85 -8.23 19.05
CA VAL A 67 -2.14 -9.28 19.79
C VAL A 67 -1.55 -8.68 21.06
N ARG A 68 -1.91 -9.22 22.22
CA ARG A 68 -1.42 -8.75 23.52
C ARG A 68 0.12 -8.80 23.56
N GLY A 69 0.76 -7.64 23.74
CA GLY A 69 2.22 -7.52 23.85
C GLY A 69 2.92 -7.06 22.56
N LEU A 70 2.21 -6.97 21.44
CA LEU A 70 2.72 -6.40 20.19
C LEU A 70 2.07 -5.03 19.95
N LYS A 71 2.90 -3.98 19.84
CA LYS A 71 2.41 -2.62 19.59
C LYS A 71 2.09 -2.38 18.12
N ASP A 72 2.90 -2.96 17.23
CA ASP A 72 2.80 -2.76 15.79
C ASP A 72 2.59 -4.10 15.07
N PRO A 73 1.73 -4.15 14.05
CA PRO A 73 1.55 -5.34 13.23
C PRO A 73 2.85 -5.67 12.49
N VAL A 74 3.28 -6.94 12.53
CA VAL A 74 4.42 -7.41 11.75
C VAL A 74 3.97 -7.50 10.29
N SER A 75 4.44 -6.56 9.46
CA SER A 75 4.05 -6.46 8.04
C SER A 75 4.49 -7.68 7.23
N ASP A 76 5.64 -8.26 7.59
CA ASP A 76 6.15 -9.50 7.02
C ASP A 76 6.81 -10.36 8.12
N PRO A 77 6.10 -11.37 8.65
CA PRO A 77 6.59 -12.22 9.74
C PRO A 77 7.61 -13.28 9.30
N PHE A 78 7.98 -13.34 8.01
CA PHE A 78 8.92 -14.32 7.46
C PHE A 78 10.09 -13.68 6.70
N ALA A 79 10.26 -12.35 6.78
CA ALA A 79 11.34 -11.63 6.10
C ALA A 79 12.75 -12.07 6.56
N ASP A 80 12.86 -12.71 7.73
CA ASP A 80 14.08 -13.29 8.27
C ASP A 80 14.30 -14.76 7.92
N LEU A 81 13.33 -15.41 7.24
CA LEU A 81 13.35 -16.85 6.95
C LEU A 81 14.08 -17.20 5.65
N GLU A 82 14.43 -16.23 4.80
CA GLU A 82 15.14 -16.46 3.52
C GLU A 82 16.50 -17.15 3.70
N ASP A 83 17.17 -16.95 4.85
CA ASP A 83 18.48 -17.57 5.16
C ASP A 83 18.37 -18.90 5.94
N ASP A 84 17.18 -19.28 6.39
CA ASP A 84 16.97 -20.33 7.39
C ASP A 84 16.06 -21.46 6.88
N LEU A 85 15.96 -21.64 5.55
CA LEU A 85 15.20 -22.72 4.93
C LEU A 85 15.99 -24.05 5.00
N PRO A 86 15.62 -25.02 5.86
CA PRO A 86 16.39 -26.25 6.06
C PRO A 86 16.38 -27.21 4.84
N TRP A 87 15.66 -26.86 3.77
CA TRP A 87 15.55 -27.63 2.53
C TRP A 87 16.23 -26.95 1.32
N GLU A 88 16.80 -25.75 1.49
CA GLU A 88 17.66 -25.15 0.48
C GLU A 88 19.12 -25.54 0.75
N GLU A 89 19.76 -26.22 -0.21
CA GLU A 89 21.20 -26.50 -0.09
C GLU A 89 21.97 -25.17 -0.23
N PRO A 90 22.94 -24.86 0.66
CA PRO A 90 23.69 -23.63 0.55
C PRO A 90 24.45 -23.62 -0.78
N GLU A 91 24.35 -22.51 -1.52
CA GLU A 91 24.97 -22.31 -2.83
C GLU A 91 26.51 -22.57 -2.82
N SER A 92 27.11 -22.54 -1.63
CA SER A 92 28.51 -22.89 -1.37
C SER A 92 28.85 -24.38 -1.60
N ALA A 93 27.90 -25.29 -1.39
CA ALA A 93 28.07 -26.72 -1.64
C ALA A 93 28.19 -27.03 -3.15
N SER A 94 27.43 -26.30 -3.99
CA SER A 94 27.45 -26.47 -5.45
C SER A 94 28.69 -25.85 -6.13
N LYS A 95 29.31 -24.85 -5.50
CA LYS A 95 30.56 -24.22 -5.98
C LYS A 95 31.81 -25.02 -5.59
N ALA A 96 31.77 -25.76 -4.48
CA ALA A 96 32.90 -26.60 -4.04
C ALA A 96 33.11 -27.83 -4.94
N THR A 97 32.02 -28.46 -5.40
CA THR A 97 32.05 -29.65 -6.27
C THR A 97 32.51 -29.33 -7.69
N SER A 98 32.10 -28.19 -8.24
CA SER A 98 32.53 -27.74 -9.59
C SER A 98 34.03 -27.42 -9.66
N ASN A 99 34.59 -26.73 -8.65
CA ASN A 99 36.01 -26.43 -8.61
C ASN A 99 36.90 -27.66 -8.38
N ALA A 100 36.44 -28.63 -7.58
CA ALA A 100 37.17 -29.88 -7.35
C ALA A 100 37.26 -30.72 -8.64
N ALA A 101 36.14 -30.89 -9.35
CA ALA A 101 36.09 -31.62 -10.62
C ALA A 101 36.95 -30.96 -11.71
N GLN A 102 36.99 -29.63 -11.77
CA GLN A 102 37.78 -28.88 -12.75
C GLN A 102 39.29 -28.90 -12.46
N LYS A 103 39.70 -29.11 -11.20
CA LYS A 103 41.10 -29.27 -10.78
C LYS A 103 41.64 -30.67 -11.04
N GLU A 104 40.79 -31.69 -10.98
CA GLU A 104 41.17 -33.09 -11.24
C GLU A 104 41.29 -33.40 -12.74
N ALA A 105 40.45 -32.77 -13.58
CA ALA A 105 40.54 -32.88 -15.05
C ALA A 105 41.75 -32.15 -15.68
N ARG A 106 42.51 -31.38 -14.89
CA ARG A 106 43.67 -30.59 -15.32
C ARG A 106 45.02 -31.18 -14.86
N ARG A 107 45.02 -32.40 -14.32
CA ARG A 107 46.21 -33.06 -13.77
C ARG A 107 46.71 -34.20 -14.64
#